data_AF-A0A7W1P1C5-F1
#
_entry.id   AF-A0A7W1P1C5-F1
#
_cell.length_a   1.000
_cell.length_b   1.000
_cell.length_c   1.000
_cell.angle_alpha   90.00
_cell.angle_beta   90.00
_cell.angle_gamma   90.00
#
_symmetry.space_group_name_H-M   'P 1'
#
loop_
_entity.id
_entity.type
_entity.pdbx_description
1 polymer ?
#
loop_
_entity_poly.entity_id
_entity_poly.type
_entity_poly.pdbx_seq_one_letter_code
_entity_poly.pdbx_strand_id
1 'polypeptide(L)'
;MRDDFRRMCAYCLLQEGAPITGGYQSFQIDHFRPVAKFPRLIRDYWNLYYCCHWCNNAKSDTWPNNDQAKRGYRFVDPCVDDFYGKHARLDVSGRLEALTTAGDFTIREILLNRKIFRDLRSRRAAAQMTIERIKLRLRQLAAEKEPRAELIAALEDQLNTLSSSINPKVPYEPDDLLV
;
A
#
# COMPACT_ATOMS: atom_id res chain seq x y z
N MET A 1 15.25 4.97 0.72
CA MET A 1 13.98 4.95 1.50
C MET A 1 12.73 5.07 0.63
N ARG A 2 12.47 6.20 -0.05
CA ARG A 2 11.27 6.35 -0.91
C ARG A 2 11.12 5.22 -1.94
N ASP A 3 12.21 4.91 -2.64
CA ASP A 3 12.22 3.88 -3.67
C ASP A 3 12.17 2.46 -3.09
N ASP A 4 12.71 2.23 -1.90
CA ASP A 4 12.63 0.93 -1.20
C ASP A 4 11.18 0.55 -0.89
N PHE A 5 10.35 1.55 -0.57
CA PHE A 5 8.91 1.40 -0.39
C PHE A 5 8.11 1.59 -1.69
N ARG A 6 8.77 1.64 -2.85
CA ARG A 6 8.17 1.87 -4.17
C ARG A 6 7.25 3.09 -4.19
N ARG A 7 7.63 4.12 -3.42
CA ARG A 7 6.87 5.38 -3.26
C ARG A 7 5.44 5.14 -2.79
N MET A 8 5.25 4.13 -1.95
CA MET A 8 4.01 3.83 -1.26
C MET A 8 4.20 3.94 0.25
N CYS A 9 3.11 4.22 0.95
CA CYS A 9 3.10 4.21 2.40
C CYS A 9 3.30 2.77 2.89
N ALA A 10 4.28 2.56 3.77
CA ALA A 10 4.61 1.27 4.36
C ALA A 10 3.41 0.57 5.02
N TYR A 11 2.44 1.34 5.52
CA TYR A 11 1.31 0.82 6.28
C TYR A 11 0.04 0.64 5.44
N CYS A 12 -0.43 1.70 4.77
CA CYS A 12 -1.70 1.65 4.05
C CYS A 12 -1.56 1.40 2.55
N LEU A 13 -0.33 1.29 2.05
CA LEU A 13 0.02 1.15 0.63
C LEU A 13 -0.51 2.27 -0.26
N LEU A 14 -0.83 3.43 0.32
CA LEU A 14 -1.19 4.60 -0.45
C LEU A 14 0.02 5.06 -1.24
N GLN A 15 -0.16 5.26 -2.55
CA GLN A 15 0.91 5.72 -3.42
C GLN A 15 1.09 7.23 -3.32
N GLU A 16 2.32 7.68 -3.28
CA GLU A 16 2.71 9.09 -3.18
C GLU A 16 2.16 9.95 -4.32
N GLY A 17 2.04 9.41 -5.53
CA GLY A 17 1.43 10.10 -6.68
C GLY A 17 -0.10 10.07 -6.69
N ALA A 18 -0.76 9.44 -5.71
CA ALA A 18 -2.23 9.36 -5.71
C ALA A 18 -2.83 10.77 -5.50
N PRO A 19 -3.88 11.17 -6.26
CA PRO A 19 -4.43 12.53 -6.22
C PRO A 19 -4.79 13.05 -4.82
N ILE A 20 -5.18 12.15 -3.92
CA ILE A 20 -5.56 12.50 -2.56
C ILE A 20 -4.40 12.90 -1.65
N THR A 21 -3.17 12.48 -1.98
CA THR A 21 -2.01 12.73 -1.12
C THR A 21 -1.57 14.18 -1.16
N GLY A 22 -1.74 14.89 -2.28
CA GLY A 22 -1.02 16.15 -2.50
C GLY A 22 0.48 15.95 -2.73
N GLY A 23 0.94 14.74 -3.06
CA GLY A 23 2.33 14.42 -3.40
C GLY A 23 3.23 14.09 -2.20
N TYR A 24 4.54 14.12 -2.44
CA TYR A 24 5.58 13.71 -1.48
C TYR A 24 5.57 14.48 -0.16
N GLN A 25 5.06 15.72 -0.14
CA GLN A 25 4.98 16.57 1.06
C GLN A 25 4.07 15.99 2.14
N SER A 26 3.13 15.13 1.74
CA SER A 26 2.22 14.43 2.66
C SER A 26 2.78 13.11 3.18
N PHE A 27 4.05 12.83 2.91
CA PHE A 27 4.78 11.67 3.38
C PHE A 27 5.94 12.06 4.27
N GLN A 28 6.25 11.17 5.21
CA GLN A 28 7.20 11.38 6.29
C GLN A 28 7.99 10.09 6.53
N ILE A 29 9.11 10.23 7.22
CA ILE A 29 9.84 9.10 7.79
C ILE A 29 9.24 8.83 9.17
N ASP A 30 8.66 7.66 9.36
CA ASP A 30 8.24 7.14 10.67
C ASP A 30 9.33 6.28 11.28
N HIS A 31 9.43 6.30 12.61
CA HIS A 31 10.22 5.34 13.36
C HIS A 31 9.31 4.20 13.80
N PHE A 32 9.42 3.00 13.18
CA PHE A 32 8.53 1.87 13.46
C PHE A 32 8.43 1.60 14.97
N ARG A 33 9.58 1.53 15.64
CA ARG A 33 9.70 1.66 17.09
C ARG A 33 9.90 3.14 17.44
N PRO A 34 8.96 3.76 18.19
CA PRO A 34 8.95 5.20 18.39
C PRO A 34 10.14 5.69 19.21
N VAL A 35 10.71 6.83 18.82
CA VAL A 35 11.90 7.42 19.45
C VAL A 35 11.70 7.67 20.94
N ALA A 36 10.50 8.11 21.34
CA ALA A 36 10.17 8.36 22.75
C ALA A 36 10.37 7.14 23.67
N LYS A 37 10.30 5.93 23.11
CA LYS A 37 10.46 4.65 23.85
C LYS A 37 11.75 3.93 23.50
N PHE A 38 12.27 4.14 22.29
CA PHE A 38 13.45 3.45 21.75
C PHE A 38 14.46 4.45 21.18
N PRO A 39 15.03 5.37 22.00
CA PRO A 39 15.89 6.45 21.51
C PRO A 39 17.17 5.94 20.83
N ARG A 40 17.64 4.74 21.18
CA ARG A 40 18.80 4.10 20.55
C ARG A 40 18.58 3.74 19.07
N LEU A 41 17.32 3.66 18.61
CA LEU A 41 16.96 3.28 17.25
C LEU A 41 16.66 4.48 16.33
N ILE A 42 16.93 5.70 16.79
CA ILE A 42 16.62 6.92 16.03
C ILE A 42 17.35 6.99 14.67
N ARG A 43 18.55 6.42 14.57
CA ARG A 43 19.38 6.36 13.35
C ARG A 43 19.45 4.96 12.73
N ASP A 44 18.71 4.00 13.27
CA ASP A 44 18.70 2.65 12.73
C ASP A 44 17.86 2.62 11.45
N TYR A 45 18.51 2.36 10.32
CA TYR A 45 17.87 2.33 9.01
C TYR A 45 16.68 1.36 8.95
N TRP A 46 16.79 0.22 9.62
CA TRP A 46 15.74 -0.80 9.65
C TRP A 46 14.54 -0.41 10.53
N ASN A 47 14.65 0.72 11.23
CA ASN A 47 13.58 1.31 12.01
C ASN A 47 12.92 2.51 11.32
N LEU A 48 13.36 2.90 10.10
CA LEU A 48 12.85 4.06 9.37
C LEU A 48 11.90 3.64 8.23
N TYR A 49 10.69 4.18 8.22
CA TYR A 49 9.60 3.72 7.35
C TYR A 49 9.03 4.88 6.55
N TYR A 50 8.95 4.72 5.23
CA TYR A 50 8.32 5.72 4.39
C TYR A 50 6.80 5.60 4.48
N CYS A 51 6.12 6.60 5.04
CA CYS A 51 4.68 6.52 5.23
C CYS A 51 3.97 7.85 5.05
N CYS A 52 2.66 7.80 4.77
CA CYS A 52 1.85 9.01 4.68
C CYS A 52 1.59 9.58 6.08
N HIS A 53 1.43 10.89 6.18
CA HIS A 53 1.18 11.61 7.44
C HIS A 53 -0.04 11.05 8.20
N TRP A 54 -1.06 10.55 7.50
CA TRP A 54 -2.23 9.93 8.13
C TRP A 54 -1.89 8.70 8.96
N CYS A 55 -1.00 7.84 8.46
CA CYS A 55 -0.58 6.63 9.16
C CYS A 55 0.46 6.97 10.22
N ASN A 56 1.40 7.87 9.92
CA ASN A 56 2.39 8.34 10.88
C ASN A 56 1.72 8.96 12.11
N ASN A 57 0.78 9.88 11.90
CA ASN A 57 0.06 10.55 12.99
C ASN A 57 -0.85 9.59 13.77
N ALA A 58 -1.45 8.60 13.11
CA ALA A 58 -2.26 7.59 13.80
C ALA A 58 -1.40 6.72 14.73
N LYS A 59 -0.24 6.27 14.23
CA LYS A 59 0.71 5.48 15.01
C LYS A 59 1.36 6.31 16.12
N SER A 60 1.93 7.46 15.78
CA SER A 60 2.64 8.36 16.70
C SER A 60 3.63 7.58 17.58
N ASP A 61 3.68 7.91 18.88
CA ASP A 61 4.48 7.20 19.88
C ASP A 61 3.80 5.94 20.45
N THR A 62 2.71 5.48 19.83
CA THR A 62 1.98 4.29 20.29
C THR A 62 2.88 3.07 20.21
N TRP A 63 2.87 2.28 21.27
CA TRP A 63 3.56 0.99 21.36
C TRP A 63 2.87 0.15 22.43
N PRO A 64 2.73 -1.17 22.26
CA PRO A 64 2.15 -2.02 23.30
C PRO A 64 2.95 -1.92 24.60
N ASN A 65 2.26 -1.81 25.73
CA ASN A 65 2.88 -1.98 27.04
C ASN A 65 3.22 -3.47 27.30
N ASN A 66 3.89 -3.75 28.40
CA ASN A 66 4.35 -5.11 28.72
C ASN A 66 3.21 -6.13 28.81
N ASP A 67 2.05 -5.77 29.36
CA ASP A 67 0.94 -6.70 29.51
C ASP A 67 0.19 -6.92 28.19
N GLN A 68 0.07 -5.87 27.37
CA GLN A 68 -0.38 -6.00 25.98
C GLN A 68 0.56 -6.92 25.18
N ALA A 69 1.87 -6.72 25.29
CA ALA A 69 2.85 -7.54 24.60
C ALA A 69 2.78 -9.02 25.01
N LYS A 70 2.63 -9.32 26.32
CA LYS A 70 2.41 -10.69 26.82
C LYS A 70 1.15 -11.35 26.26
N ARG A 71 0.13 -10.55 25.93
CA ARG A 71 -1.11 -11.01 25.29
C ARG A 71 -1.03 -11.10 23.77
N GLY A 72 0.14 -10.83 23.18
CA GLY A 72 0.38 -10.93 21.74
C GLY A 72 0.05 -9.65 20.95
N TYR A 73 -0.25 -8.53 21.62
CA TYR A 73 -0.41 -7.24 20.93
C TYR A 73 0.96 -6.69 20.54
N ARG A 74 1.14 -6.46 19.25
CA ARG A 74 2.30 -5.81 18.65
C ARG A 74 1.91 -5.20 17.32
N PHE A 75 2.69 -4.23 16.86
CA PHE A 75 2.64 -3.88 15.45
C PHE A 75 3.18 -5.04 14.61
N VAL A 76 2.51 -5.29 13.49
CA VAL A 76 3.02 -6.11 12.39
C VAL A 76 4.00 -5.24 11.63
N ASP A 77 5.22 -5.71 11.52
CA ASP A 77 6.31 -5.01 10.83
C ASP A 77 6.15 -5.24 9.32
N PRO A 78 5.85 -4.21 8.51
CA PRO A 78 5.60 -4.42 7.08
C PRO A 78 6.85 -4.77 6.27
N CYS A 79 8.05 -4.70 6.85
CA CYS A 79 9.30 -5.12 6.22
C CYS A 79 9.73 -6.54 6.62
N VAL A 80 9.15 -7.12 7.68
CA VAL A 80 9.53 -8.43 8.21
C VAL A 80 8.38 -9.44 8.15
N ASP A 81 7.17 -9.00 8.44
CA ASP A 81 5.99 -9.86 8.52
C ASP A 81 5.20 -9.87 7.21
N ASP A 82 4.59 -11.02 6.90
CA ASP A 82 3.60 -11.13 5.83
C ASP A 82 2.22 -10.68 6.33
N PHE A 83 1.93 -9.38 6.21
CA PHE A 83 0.70 -8.79 6.73
C PHE A 83 -0.56 -9.43 6.10
N TYR A 84 -0.60 -9.58 4.77
CA TYR A 84 -1.79 -10.06 4.07
C TYR A 84 -1.93 -11.58 4.03
N GLY A 85 -0.82 -12.33 4.10
CA GLY A 85 -0.86 -13.79 4.16
C GLY A 85 -1.06 -14.35 5.57
N LYS A 86 -0.73 -13.57 6.63
CA LYS A 86 -0.79 -14.08 8.02
C LYS A 86 -1.67 -13.26 8.96
N HIS A 87 -1.66 -11.93 8.85
CA HIS A 87 -2.20 -11.07 9.91
C HIS A 87 -3.56 -10.45 9.59
N ALA A 88 -3.87 -10.27 8.31
CA ALA A 88 -5.12 -9.66 7.88
C ALA A 88 -5.61 -10.19 6.52
N ARG A 89 -6.93 -10.27 6.35
CA ARG A 89 -7.60 -10.56 5.08
C ARG A 89 -8.32 -9.33 4.57
N LEU A 90 -8.31 -9.11 3.26
CA LEU A 90 -9.11 -8.07 2.60
C LEU A 90 -10.48 -8.61 2.20
N ASP A 91 -11.55 -7.91 2.56
CA ASP A 91 -12.90 -8.21 2.08
C ASP A 91 -13.25 -7.46 0.78
N VAL A 92 -14.40 -7.78 0.19
CA VAL A 92 -14.89 -7.15 -1.05
C VAL A 92 -15.16 -5.64 -0.91
N SER A 93 -15.38 -5.15 0.32
CA SER A 93 -15.58 -3.74 0.63
C SER A 93 -14.27 -2.97 0.81
N GLY A 94 -13.12 -3.63 0.67
CA GLY A 94 -11.81 -3.06 0.94
C GLY A 94 -11.46 -2.94 2.43
N ARG A 95 -12.25 -3.53 3.33
CA ARG A 95 -11.97 -3.60 4.77
C ARG A 95 -10.96 -4.71 5.05
N LEU A 96 -10.04 -4.44 5.97
CA LEU A 96 -9.13 -5.43 6.54
C LEU A 96 -9.77 -6.09 7.75
N GLU A 97 -9.83 -7.40 7.74
CA GLU A 97 -10.23 -8.25 8.86
C GLU A 97 -8.98 -8.84 9.49
N ALA A 98 -8.80 -8.64 10.79
CA ALA A 98 -7.66 -9.19 11.51
C ALA A 98 -7.78 -10.72 11.66
N LEU A 99 -6.69 -11.43 11.39
CA LEU A 99 -6.56 -12.88 11.60
C LEU A 99 -5.77 -13.21 12.87
N THR A 100 -5.10 -12.21 13.46
CA THR A 100 -4.24 -12.36 14.63
C THR A 100 -4.36 -11.14 15.54
N THR A 101 -3.95 -11.28 16.81
CA THR A 101 -3.88 -10.16 17.77
C THR A 101 -2.98 -9.02 17.27
N ALA A 102 -1.85 -9.35 16.63
CA ALA A 102 -0.96 -8.36 16.04
C ALA A 102 -1.61 -7.61 14.86
N GLY A 103 -2.34 -8.34 14.01
CA GLY A 103 -3.12 -7.75 12.91
C GLY A 103 -4.20 -6.79 13.42
N ASP A 104 -4.95 -7.20 14.45
CA ASP A 104 -5.97 -6.34 15.09
C ASP A 104 -5.34 -5.07 15.65
N PHE A 105 -4.26 -5.21 16.43
CA PHE A 105 -3.54 -4.08 16.98
C PHE A 105 -3.12 -3.10 15.88
N THR A 106 -2.46 -3.60 14.84
CA THR A 106 -1.96 -2.77 13.73
C THR A 106 -3.10 -2.07 12.99
N ILE A 107 -4.19 -2.78 12.67
CA ILE A 107 -5.34 -2.23 11.96
C ILE A 107 -6.01 -1.12 12.78
N ARG A 108 -6.15 -1.32 14.10
CA ARG A 108 -6.79 -0.34 14.99
C ARG A 108 -5.90 0.87 15.24
N GLU A 109 -4.66 0.69 15.66
CA GLU A 109 -3.78 1.80 16.05
C GLU A 109 -3.39 2.67 14.83
N ILE A 110 -3.18 2.09 13.65
CA ILE A 110 -2.87 2.85 12.42
C ILE A 110 -4.15 3.32 11.70
N LEU A 111 -5.32 2.85 12.15
CA LEU A 111 -6.62 3.17 11.57
C LEU A 111 -6.71 2.78 10.08
N LEU A 112 -6.21 1.59 9.74
CA LEU A 112 -6.12 1.10 8.35
C LEU A 112 -7.50 0.93 7.69
N ASN A 113 -8.58 0.89 8.46
CA ASN A 113 -9.97 0.79 7.99
C ASN A 113 -10.71 2.13 7.86
N ARG A 114 -10.01 3.28 7.91
CA ARG A 114 -10.59 4.56 7.49
C ARG A 114 -11.25 4.43 6.12
N LYS A 115 -12.39 5.09 5.93
CA LYS A 115 -13.21 5.00 4.69
C LYS A 115 -12.35 5.17 3.44
N ILE A 116 -11.45 6.15 3.46
CA ILE A 116 -10.60 6.44 2.32
C ILE A 116 -9.68 5.29 1.91
N PHE A 117 -9.07 4.59 2.88
CA PHE A 117 -8.20 3.45 2.59
C PHE A 117 -9.01 2.24 2.14
N ARG A 118 -10.23 2.07 2.65
CA ARG A 118 -11.15 1.03 2.19
C ARG A 118 -11.57 1.25 0.74
N ASP A 119 -12.00 2.46 0.42
CA ASP A 119 -12.40 2.83 -0.94
C ASP A 119 -11.24 2.62 -1.94
N LEU A 120 -10.02 3.02 -1.57
CA LEU A 120 -8.84 2.80 -2.40
C LEU A 120 -8.52 1.31 -2.60
N ARG A 121 -8.56 0.50 -1.54
CA ARG A 121 -8.33 -0.95 -1.66
C ARG A 121 -9.42 -1.63 -2.50
N SER A 122 -10.68 -1.25 -2.32
CA SER A 122 -11.80 -1.77 -3.13
C SER A 122 -11.63 -1.43 -4.61
N ARG A 123 -11.29 -0.17 -4.94
CA ARG A 123 -11.00 0.26 -6.31
C ARG A 123 -9.82 -0.49 -6.92
N ARG A 124 -8.73 -0.66 -6.16
CA ARG A 124 -7.56 -1.44 -6.60
C ARG A 124 -7.90 -2.90 -6.85
N ALA A 125 -8.67 -3.53 -5.96
CA ALA A 125 -9.14 -4.90 -6.15
C ALA A 125 -10.00 -5.05 -7.41
N ALA A 126 -10.97 -4.15 -7.62
CA ALA A 126 -11.83 -4.16 -8.81
C ALA A 126 -11.04 -3.94 -10.12
N ALA A 127 -10.10 -2.99 -10.10
CA ALA A 127 -9.22 -2.73 -11.24
C ALA A 127 -8.31 -3.94 -11.51
N GLN A 128 -7.74 -4.58 -10.49
CA GLN A 128 -6.91 -5.78 -10.64
C GLN A 128 -7.71 -6.93 -11.25
N MET A 129 -8.94 -7.16 -10.80
CA MET A 129 -9.82 -8.18 -11.40
C MET A 129 -10.10 -7.90 -12.88
N THR A 130 -10.28 -6.63 -13.24
CA THR A 130 -10.51 -6.22 -14.63
C THR A 130 -9.25 -6.42 -15.47
N ILE A 131 -8.08 -6.03 -14.94
CA ILE A 131 -6.77 -6.24 -15.57
C ILE A 131 -6.53 -7.72 -15.86
N GLU A 132 -6.78 -8.62 -14.90
CA GLU A 132 -6.58 -10.05 -15.12
C GLU A 132 -7.55 -10.62 -16.17
N ARG A 133 -8.79 -10.13 -16.20
CA ARG A 133 -9.75 -10.49 -17.26
C ARG A 133 -9.27 -10.03 -18.64
N ILE A 134 -8.76 -8.80 -18.75
CA ILE A 134 -8.22 -8.27 -20.00
C ILE A 134 -7.02 -9.09 -20.45
N LYS A 135 -6.06 -9.38 -19.55
CA LYS A 135 -4.90 -10.23 -19.85
C LYS A 135 -5.31 -11.61 -20.35
N LEU A 136 -6.32 -12.23 -19.72
CA LEU A 136 -6.84 -13.51 -20.17
C LEU A 136 -7.44 -13.40 -21.58
N ARG A 137 -8.22 -12.34 -21.85
CA ARG A 137 -8.82 -12.12 -23.17
C ARG A 137 -7.77 -11.87 -24.25
N LEU A 138 -6.73 -11.10 -23.95
CA LEU A 138 -5.61 -10.87 -24.86
C LEU A 138 -4.89 -12.20 -25.21
N ARG A 139 -4.65 -13.07 -24.23
CA ARG A 139 -4.06 -14.40 -24.48
C ARG A 139 -4.94 -15.27 -25.39
N GLN A 140 -6.27 -15.21 -25.22
CA GLN A 140 -7.20 -15.93 -26.09
C GLN A 140 -7.16 -15.40 -27.53
N LEU A 141 -7.21 -14.08 -27.71
CA LEU A 141 -7.16 -13.44 -29.03
C LEU A 141 -5.83 -13.73 -29.76
N ALA A 142 -4.72 -13.78 -29.03
CA ALA A 142 -3.41 -14.13 -29.59
C ALA A 142 -3.33 -15.57 -30.12
N ALA A 143 -4.23 -16.46 -29.68
CA ALA A 143 -4.31 -17.84 -30.13
C ALA A 143 -5.35 -18.06 -31.26
N GLU A 144 -6.12 -17.02 -31.63
CA GLU A 144 -7.08 -17.10 -32.73
C GLU A 144 -6.35 -17.12 -34.09
N LYS A 145 -6.88 -17.88 -35.07
CA LYS A 145 -6.29 -17.97 -36.42
C LYS A 145 -6.27 -16.62 -37.15
N GLU A 146 -7.24 -15.76 -36.87
CA GLU A 146 -7.38 -14.42 -37.43
C GLU A 146 -7.47 -13.42 -36.27
N PRO A 147 -6.33 -12.88 -35.81
CA PRO A 147 -6.31 -11.96 -34.68
C PRO A 147 -7.09 -10.68 -34.98
N ARG A 148 -8.02 -10.33 -34.08
CA ARG A 148 -8.81 -9.08 -34.18
C ARG A 148 -7.96 -7.89 -33.72
N ALA A 149 -7.11 -7.37 -34.60
CA ALA A 149 -6.14 -6.32 -34.29
C ALA A 149 -6.75 -5.09 -33.58
N GLU A 150 -7.90 -4.59 -34.05
CA GLU A 150 -8.58 -3.45 -33.43
C GLU A 150 -9.02 -3.73 -31.98
N LEU A 151 -9.54 -4.94 -31.72
CA LEU A 151 -9.96 -5.35 -30.38
C LEU A 151 -8.75 -5.53 -29.45
N ILE A 152 -7.64 -6.06 -29.97
CA ILE A 152 -6.39 -6.19 -29.22
C ILE A 152 -5.88 -4.81 -28.80
N ALA A 153 -5.79 -3.88 -29.75
CA ALA A 153 -5.34 -2.51 -29.47
C ALA A 153 -6.23 -1.81 -28.42
N ALA A 154 -7.56 -1.97 -28.52
CA ALA A 154 -8.50 -1.40 -27.55
C ALA A 154 -8.32 -1.99 -26.13
N LEU A 155 -8.09 -3.31 -26.04
CA LEU A 155 -7.84 -3.99 -24.75
C LEU A 155 -6.49 -3.61 -24.14
N GLU A 156 -5.46 -3.43 -24.97
CA GLU A 156 -4.14 -2.95 -24.52
C GLU A 156 -4.20 -1.52 -24.00
N ASP A 157 -4.92 -0.62 -24.70
CA ASP A 157 -5.16 0.75 -24.22
C ASP A 157 -5.91 0.76 -22.88
N GLN A 158 -6.96 -0.05 -22.76
CA GLN A 158 -7.72 -0.18 -21.52
C GLN A 158 -6.85 -0.75 -20.38
N LEU A 159 -5.98 -1.72 -20.67
CA LEU A 159 -5.02 -2.29 -19.72
C LEU A 159 -4.02 -1.22 -19.22
N ASN A 160 -3.48 -0.42 -20.13
CA ASN A 160 -2.53 0.65 -19.80
C ASN A 160 -3.18 1.73 -18.94
N THR A 161 -4.41 2.12 -19.28
CA THR A 161 -5.19 3.10 -18.52
C THR A 161 -5.48 2.62 -17.10
N LEU A 162 -5.98 1.38 -16.95
CA LEU A 162 -6.28 0.81 -15.64
C LEU A 162 -5.01 0.61 -14.79
N SER A 163 -3.93 0.12 -15.39
CA SER A 163 -2.65 -0.09 -14.71
C SER A 163 -2.08 1.23 -14.17
N SER A 164 -2.19 2.31 -14.95
CA SER A 164 -1.77 3.65 -14.54
C SER A 164 -2.65 4.23 -13.43
N SER A 165 -3.95 3.89 -13.39
CA SER A 165 -4.87 4.35 -12.36
C SER A 165 -4.59 3.73 -10.98
N ILE A 166 -4.24 2.45 -10.94
CA ILE A 166 -3.89 1.77 -9.68
C ILE A 166 -2.48 2.09 -9.18
N ASN A 167 -1.57 2.36 -10.13
CA ASN A 167 -0.17 2.69 -9.87
C ASN A 167 0.19 4.07 -10.48
N PRO A 168 -0.38 5.19 -9.99
CA PRO A 168 -0.17 6.50 -10.58
C PRO A 168 1.31 6.90 -10.57
N LYS A 169 1.81 7.36 -11.73
CA LYS A 169 3.15 7.95 -11.82
C LYS A 169 3.27 9.10 -10.81
N VAL A 170 4.43 9.21 -10.19
CA VAL A 170 4.70 10.34 -9.31
C VAL A 170 4.83 11.58 -10.19
N PRO A 171 4.26 12.74 -9.80
CA PRO A 171 4.22 13.92 -10.67
C PRO A 171 5.60 14.51 -11.03
N TYR A 172 6.66 14.11 -10.31
CA TYR A 172 8.03 14.56 -10.52
C TYR A 172 9.00 13.40 -10.26
N GLU A 173 9.67 12.94 -11.30
CA GLU A 173 10.92 12.18 -11.23
C GLU A 173 12.11 13.15 -11.23
N PRO A 174 13.29 12.78 -10.70
CA PRO A 174 14.50 13.59 -10.80
C PRO A 174 14.79 14.06 -12.24
N ASP A 175 14.47 13.21 -13.23
CA ASP A 175 14.63 13.50 -14.65
C ASP A 175 13.66 14.58 -15.16
N ASP A 176 12.51 14.77 -14.50
CA ASP A 176 11.54 15.84 -14.83
C ASP A 176 12.03 17.23 -14.38
N LEU A 177 13.11 17.29 -13.60
CA LEU A 177 13.71 18.52 -13.06
C LEU A 177 15.02 18.92 -13.77
N LEU A 178 15.52 18.05 -14.67
CA LEU A 178 16.66 18.35 -15.52
C LEU A 178 16.17 19.09 -16.76
N VAL A 179 15.97 20.41 -16.60
CA VAL A 179 15.83 21.36 -17.72
C VAL A 179 17.21 21.72 -18.26
#